data_AF-A0A1F1XSX8-F1
#
_entry.id   AF-A0A1F1XSX8-F1
#
_cell.length_a   1.000
_cell.length_b   1.000
_cell.length_c   1.000
_cell.angle_alpha   90.00
_cell.angle_beta   90.00
_cell.angle_gamma   90.00
#
_symmetry.space_group_name_H-M   'P 1'
#
loop_
_entity.id
_entity.type
_entity.pdbx_description
1 polymer ?
#
loop_
_entity_poly.entity_id
_entity_poly.type
_entity_poly.pdbx_seq_one_letter_code
_entity_poly.pdbx_strand_id
1 'polypeptide(L)'
;MADSQYPYPPDRFDDEADAVTFHGAHRAELPFWRENLLYIIIIGAAVVLLVVLLFVIGGMGGGDDGAEGPASSSESASSEAAPEESPSEEPAPEPDLSVPVQVINAGSINGLAGTWQGELQGEGWEDVSVATADSPQQEPVVFYRDEADADTAQALAEQVGAGEARQSDEYDSPLTFIAVTEPGDGGDEGDSGDGDQGDQGGEGEG
;
A
#
# COMPACT_ATOMS: atom_id res chain seq x y z
N MET A 1 33.19 16.01 41.47
CA MET A 1 32.35 14.87 41.84
C MET A 1 31.19 15.46 42.63
N ALA A 2 29.99 15.43 42.06
CA ALA A 2 28.82 15.98 42.72
C ALA A 2 28.20 14.86 43.56
N ASP A 3 28.28 14.98 44.88
CA ASP A 3 27.50 14.15 45.81
C ASP A 3 26.03 14.46 45.57
N SER A 4 25.32 13.58 44.85
CA SER A 4 23.88 13.60 44.74
C SER A 4 23.31 13.17 46.08
N GLN A 5 23.24 14.10 47.03
CA GLN A 5 22.54 13.92 48.30
C GLN A 5 21.07 13.68 47.99
N TYR A 6 20.70 12.40 47.93
CA TYR A 6 19.34 11.91 47.78
C TYR A 6 18.50 12.54 48.91
N PRO A 7 17.49 13.39 48.62
CA PRO A 7 16.80 14.18 49.63
C PRO A 7 15.82 13.37 50.48
N TYR A 8 15.81 12.04 50.33
CA TYR A 8 14.92 11.12 51.02
C TYR A 8 15.71 10.19 51.93
N PRO A 9 15.20 9.91 53.16
CA PRO A 9 15.77 8.89 54.01
C PRO A 9 15.79 7.54 53.27
N PRO A 10 16.82 6.72 53.45
CA PRO A 10 16.88 5.40 52.84
C PRO A 10 15.66 4.60 53.30
N ASP A 11 14.85 4.17 52.34
CA ASP A 11 13.63 3.43 52.60
C ASP A 11 13.82 1.94 52.30
N ARG A 12 12.86 1.11 52.70
CA ARG A 12 12.94 -0.35 52.55
C ARG A 12 13.12 -0.80 51.10
N PHE A 13 12.66 0.00 50.14
CA PHE A 13 12.84 -0.25 48.72
C PHE A 13 14.30 -0.04 48.26
N ASP A 14 15.07 0.85 48.90
CA ASP A 14 16.48 1.10 48.57
C ASP A 14 17.37 -0.09 48.99
N ASP A 15 17.13 -0.66 50.18
CA ASP A 15 17.84 -1.85 50.67
C ASP A 15 17.57 -3.07 49.76
N GLU A 16 16.38 -3.14 49.17
CA GLU A 16 15.98 -4.23 48.28
C GLU A 16 16.59 -4.08 46.89
N ALA A 17 16.76 -2.84 46.40
CA ALA A 17 17.38 -2.51 45.12
C ALA A 17 18.88 -2.88 45.07
N ASP A 18 19.63 -2.71 46.16
CA ASP A 18 21.03 -3.15 46.27
C ASP A 18 21.17 -4.69 46.29
N ALA A 19 20.12 -5.40 46.70
CA ALA A 19 20.10 -6.86 46.74
C ALA A 19 19.67 -7.52 45.41
N VAL A 20 19.03 -6.77 44.50
CA VAL A 20 18.63 -7.28 43.19
C VAL A 20 19.58 -6.82 42.09
N THR A 21 20.21 -7.78 41.41
CA THR A 21 20.86 -7.49 40.13
C THR A 21 19.78 -7.05 39.12
N PHE A 22 19.99 -5.92 38.45
CA PHE A 22 19.08 -5.37 37.44
C PHE A 22 18.93 -6.36 36.27
N HIS A 23 17.99 -7.28 36.40
CA HIS A 23 17.53 -8.11 35.29
C HIS A 23 16.46 -7.32 34.55
N GLY A 24 16.92 -6.47 33.63
CA GLY A 24 16.04 -5.88 32.63
C GLY A 24 15.29 -6.99 31.89
N ALA A 25 14.04 -6.73 31.54
CA ALA A 25 13.20 -7.59 30.71
C ALA A 25 13.72 -7.64 29.25
N HIS A 26 15.01 -7.93 29.08
CA HIS A 26 15.63 -8.17 27.80
C HIS A 26 15.15 -9.53 27.32
N ARG A 27 14.02 -9.48 26.59
CA ARG A 27 13.63 -10.54 25.68
C ARG A 27 14.81 -10.75 24.74
N ALA A 28 15.48 -11.89 24.83
CA ALA A 28 16.35 -12.33 23.75
C ALA A 28 15.40 -12.68 22.60
N GLU A 29 15.28 -11.77 21.64
CA GLU A 29 14.68 -12.04 20.34
C GLU A 29 15.31 -13.32 19.78
N LEU A 30 14.49 -14.32 19.50
CA LEU A 30 14.97 -15.54 18.86
C LEU A 30 15.47 -15.14 17.46
N PRO A 31 16.63 -15.65 17.01
CA PRO A 31 17.19 -15.24 15.73
C PRO A 31 16.22 -15.58 14.60
N PHE A 32 15.82 -14.56 13.83
CA PHE A 32 14.85 -14.61 12.70
C PHE A 32 15.05 -15.79 11.74
N TRP A 33 16.28 -16.30 11.63
CA TRP A 33 16.63 -17.42 10.76
C TRP A 33 16.08 -18.78 11.23
N ARG A 34 15.73 -18.92 12.52
CA ARG A 34 15.13 -20.15 13.07
C ARG A 34 13.63 -20.21 12.86
N GLU A 35 12.93 -19.08 13.01
CA GLU A 35 11.49 -18.99 12.73
C GLU A 35 11.22 -19.16 11.24
N ASN A 36 12.10 -18.65 10.39
CA ASN A 36 11.90 -18.65 8.94
C ASN A 36 12.60 -19.81 8.20
N LEU A 37 13.17 -20.79 8.93
CA LEU A 37 13.93 -21.89 8.34
C LEU A 37 13.10 -22.70 7.34
N LEU A 38 11.83 -22.97 7.66
CA LEU A 38 10.93 -23.73 6.80
C LEU A 38 10.68 -22.98 5.47
N TYR A 39 10.42 -21.68 5.54
CA TYR A 39 10.20 -20.83 4.36
C TYR A 39 11.46 -20.76 3.48
N ILE A 40 12.65 -20.63 4.08
CA ILE A 40 13.93 -20.64 3.34
C ILE A 40 14.13 -21.96 2.60
N ILE A 41 13.77 -23.10 3.22
CA ILE A 41 13.83 -24.42 2.56
C ILE A 41 12.86 -24.50 1.38
N ILE A 42 11.62 -24.02 1.55
CA ILE A 42 10.59 -24.03 0.50
C ILE A 42 11.01 -23.13 -0.67
N ILE A 43 11.47 -21.90 -0.40
CA ILE A 43 11.96 -20.96 -1.42
C ILE A 43 13.16 -21.56 -2.16
N GLY A 44 14.12 -22.16 -1.43
CA GLY A 44 15.27 -22.83 -2.04
C GLY A 44 14.85 -23.96 -2.99
N ALA A 45 13.88 -24.80 -2.59
CA ALA A 45 13.36 -25.86 -3.43
C ALA A 45 12.63 -25.33 -4.68
N ALA A 46 11.84 -24.27 -4.53
CA ALA A 46 11.13 -23.62 -5.63
C ALA A 46 12.11 -23.01 -6.66
N VAL A 47 13.18 -22.34 -6.21
CA VAL A 47 14.21 -21.77 -7.10
C VAL A 47 14.93 -22.88 -7.86
N VAL A 48 15.27 -24.01 -7.20
CA VAL A 48 15.89 -25.15 -7.89
C VAL A 48 14.95 -25.74 -8.95
N LEU A 49 13.67 -25.92 -8.64
CA LEU A 49 12.67 -26.39 -9.61
C LEU A 49 12.51 -25.42 -10.79
N LEU A 50 12.48 -24.12 -10.53
CA LEU A 50 12.40 -23.09 -11.56
C LEU A 50 13.62 -23.13 -12.49
N VAL A 51 14.83 -23.24 -11.94
CA VAL A 51 16.06 -23.34 -12.75
C VAL A 51 16.06 -24.61 -13.60
N VAL A 52 15.61 -25.74 -13.05
CA VAL A 52 15.46 -26.99 -13.82
C VAL A 52 14.44 -26.83 -14.94
N LEU A 53 13.30 -26.19 -14.67
CA LEU A 53 12.26 -25.91 -15.66
C LEU A 53 12.79 -25.01 -16.79
N LEU A 54 13.47 -23.92 -16.47
CA LEU A 54 14.08 -23.02 -17.45
C LEU A 54 15.17 -23.73 -18.27
N PHE A 55 15.95 -24.62 -17.66
CA PHE A 55 16.95 -25.41 -18.38
C PHE A 55 16.30 -26.41 -19.35
N VAL A 56 15.15 -27.01 -19.00
CA VAL A 56 14.39 -27.90 -19.89
C VAL A 56 13.77 -27.13 -21.06
N ILE A 57 13.27 -25.91 -20.83
CA ILE A 57 12.67 -25.06 -21.86
C ILE A 57 13.75 -24.45 -22.77
N GLY A 58 14.81 -23.89 -22.18
CA GLY A 58 15.92 -23.26 -22.91
C GLY A 58 16.85 -24.25 -23.62
N GLY A 59 16.90 -25.52 -23.17
CA GLY A 59 17.69 -26.57 -23.81
C GLY A 59 17.11 -27.08 -25.14
N MET A 60 15.87 -26.71 -25.51
CA MET A 60 15.16 -27.23 -26.68
C MET A 60 14.80 -26.17 -27.74
N GLY A 61 15.44 -25.00 -27.72
CA GLY A 61 15.17 -23.90 -28.68
C GLY A 61 16.44 -23.32 -29.28
N GLY A 62 17.04 -24.02 -30.24
CA GLY A 62 18.17 -23.52 -31.03
C GLY A 62 17.72 -22.77 -32.30
N GLY A 63 18.53 -21.77 -32.69
CA GLY A 63 18.51 -21.06 -33.99
C GLY A 63 18.51 -19.53 -33.79
N ASP A 64 19.63 -18.81 -33.89
CA ASP A 64 20.25 -18.19 -35.11
C ASP A 64 19.25 -17.30 -35.88
N ASP A 65 19.47 -16.05 -36.26
CA ASP A 65 20.67 -15.30 -36.69
C ASP A 65 20.35 -13.77 -36.67
N GLY A 66 21.38 -12.93 -36.49
CA GLY A 66 21.68 -11.62 -37.14
C GLY A 66 20.62 -10.49 -37.24
N ALA A 67 20.96 -9.20 -37.31
CA ALA A 67 22.20 -8.45 -37.42
C ALA A 67 21.92 -6.94 -37.21
N GLU A 68 22.97 -6.21 -36.83
CA GLU A 68 23.28 -4.75 -36.95
C GLU A 68 22.18 -3.66 -37.14
N GLY A 69 22.30 -2.56 -36.34
CA GLY A 69 21.60 -1.27 -36.53
C GLY A 69 22.23 -0.39 -37.64
N PRO A 70 22.19 0.97 -37.58
CA PRO A 70 21.37 1.90 -36.78
C PRO A 70 20.73 3.08 -37.60
N ALA A 71 19.88 3.85 -36.93
CA ALA A 71 19.62 5.31 -37.05
C ALA A 71 19.02 5.97 -38.32
N SER A 72 17.96 6.75 -38.04
CA SER A 72 17.69 8.13 -38.49
C SER A 72 16.62 8.40 -39.57
N SER A 73 15.54 9.02 -39.08
CA SER A 73 14.81 10.21 -39.57
C SER A 73 13.97 10.17 -40.85
N SER A 74 12.71 10.59 -40.65
CA SER A 74 11.76 11.28 -41.55
C SER A 74 11.36 10.50 -42.81
N GLU A 75 10.09 10.34 -43.16
CA GLU A 75 9.06 11.37 -43.22
C GLU A 75 7.70 10.69 -43.48
N SER A 76 6.64 11.31 -42.97
CA SER A 76 5.25 10.86 -43.03
C SER A 76 4.82 10.30 -44.39
N ALA A 77 4.32 9.07 -44.37
CA ALA A 77 3.41 8.54 -45.37
C ALA A 77 2.31 7.73 -44.67
N SER A 78 1.08 8.16 -44.90
CA SER A 78 -0.16 7.51 -44.49
C SER A 78 -0.23 6.05 -44.96
N SER A 79 -0.49 5.11 -44.05
CA SER A 79 -1.23 3.88 -44.36
C SER A 79 -1.66 3.17 -43.07
N GLU A 80 -2.98 3.06 -42.91
CA GLU A 80 -3.73 1.91 -42.42
C GLU A 80 -3.04 0.96 -41.41
N ALA A 81 -3.52 0.98 -40.16
CA ALA A 81 -3.31 -0.10 -39.21
C ALA A 81 -4.65 -0.50 -38.58
N ALA A 82 -4.81 -1.82 -38.45
CA ALA A 82 -5.98 -2.63 -38.11
C ALA A 82 -6.87 -2.11 -36.96
N PRO A 83 -8.15 -2.54 -36.90
CA PRO A 83 -8.91 -2.42 -35.66
C PRO A 83 -8.17 -3.21 -34.57
N GLU A 84 -7.77 -2.50 -33.52
CA GLU A 84 -7.35 -3.10 -32.26
C GLU A 84 -8.53 -3.96 -31.78
N GLU A 85 -8.29 -5.25 -31.55
CA GLU A 85 -9.21 -6.06 -30.76
C GLU A 85 -9.25 -5.43 -29.37
N SER A 86 -10.27 -4.62 -29.13
CA SER A 86 -10.60 -4.16 -27.79
C SER A 86 -10.74 -5.40 -26.92
N PRO A 87 -10.02 -5.49 -25.78
CA PRO A 87 -10.33 -6.53 -24.80
C PRO A 87 -11.82 -6.43 -24.51
N SER A 88 -12.53 -7.54 -24.73
CA SER A 88 -13.93 -7.65 -24.34
C SER A 88 -13.95 -7.42 -22.84
N GLU A 89 -14.49 -6.26 -22.43
CA GLU A 89 -14.75 -5.91 -21.04
C GLU A 89 -15.80 -6.90 -20.53
N GLU A 90 -15.32 -8.01 -19.96
CA GLU A 90 -16.15 -8.91 -19.19
C GLU A 90 -16.71 -8.08 -18.02
N PRO A 91 -18.02 -8.09 -17.77
CA PRO A 91 -18.60 -7.26 -16.73
C PRO A 91 -17.92 -7.58 -15.40
N ALA A 92 -17.33 -6.56 -14.76
CA ALA A 92 -16.69 -6.71 -13.47
C ALA A 92 -17.70 -7.34 -12.49
N PRO A 93 -17.28 -8.35 -11.70
CA PRO A 93 -18.13 -8.91 -10.66
C PRO A 93 -18.59 -7.80 -9.71
N GLU A 94 -19.87 -7.78 -9.37
CA GLU A 94 -20.41 -6.80 -8.41
C GLU A 94 -19.77 -7.04 -7.02
N PRO A 95 -19.24 -6.00 -6.35
CA PRO A 95 -18.63 -6.16 -5.04
C PRO A 95 -19.64 -6.57 -3.98
N ASP A 96 -19.23 -7.45 -3.06
CA ASP A 96 -20.01 -7.78 -1.86
C ASP A 96 -19.79 -6.72 -0.76
N LEU A 97 -20.69 -5.75 -0.69
CA LEU A 97 -20.62 -4.64 0.28
C LEU A 97 -20.92 -5.06 1.73
N SER A 98 -21.31 -6.32 1.95
CA SER A 98 -21.52 -6.87 3.30
C SER A 98 -20.22 -7.37 3.95
N VAL A 99 -19.14 -7.46 3.17
CA VAL A 99 -17.82 -7.87 3.66
C VAL A 99 -17.24 -6.76 4.55
N PRO A 100 -16.82 -7.07 5.80
CA PRO A 100 -16.25 -6.07 6.69
C PRO A 100 -14.96 -5.44 6.15
N VAL A 101 -14.91 -4.11 6.18
CA VAL A 101 -13.77 -3.29 5.76
C VAL A 101 -13.16 -2.59 6.98
N GLN A 102 -11.84 -2.71 7.13
CA GLN A 102 -11.06 -1.97 8.11
C GLN A 102 -10.28 -0.86 7.40
N VAL A 103 -10.63 0.39 7.66
CA VAL A 103 -9.87 1.56 7.16
C VAL A 103 -8.79 1.94 8.15
N ILE A 104 -7.53 1.92 7.73
CA ILE A 104 -6.37 2.27 8.55
C ILE A 104 -5.78 3.58 8.04
N ASN A 105 -5.73 4.59 8.91
CA ASN A 105 -5.03 5.83 8.61
C ASN A 105 -3.52 5.64 8.69
N ALA A 106 -2.84 5.77 7.56
CA ALA A 106 -1.39 5.78 7.43
C ALA A 106 -0.85 7.10 6.83
N GLY A 107 -1.71 8.09 6.55
CA GLY A 107 -1.33 9.37 5.93
C GLY A 107 -0.84 10.46 6.89
N SER A 108 -0.84 10.22 8.20
CA SER A 108 -0.64 11.28 9.23
C SER A 108 -1.66 12.43 9.16
N ILE A 109 -2.81 12.21 8.52
CA ILE A 109 -3.90 13.19 8.37
C ILE A 109 -4.92 12.96 9.49
N ASN A 110 -5.24 13.99 10.27
CA ASN A 110 -6.21 13.86 11.36
C ASN A 110 -7.62 13.59 10.82
N GLY A 111 -8.28 12.54 11.34
CA GLY A 111 -9.65 12.20 10.95
C GLY A 111 -9.78 11.43 9.64
N LEU A 112 -8.67 11.15 8.93
CA LEU A 112 -8.69 10.53 7.59
C LEU A 112 -9.51 9.24 7.51
N ALA A 113 -9.27 8.28 8.40
CA ALA A 113 -10.01 7.01 8.40
C ALA A 113 -11.51 7.23 8.67
N GLY A 114 -11.87 8.24 9.46
CA GLY A 114 -13.27 8.60 9.69
C GLY A 114 -13.93 9.23 8.46
N THR A 115 -13.20 10.04 7.70
CA THR A 115 -13.67 10.58 6.42
C THR A 115 -13.95 9.46 5.43
N TRP A 116 -13.00 8.54 5.24
CA TRP A 116 -13.17 7.37 4.38
C TRP A 116 -14.26 6.43 4.85
N GLN A 117 -14.42 6.23 6.16
CA GLN A 117 -15.53 5.46 6.71
C GLN A 117 -16.88 6.06 6.29
N GLY A 118 -17.03 7.38 6.39
CA GLY A 118 -18.24 8.07 5.99
C GLY A 118 -18.53 7.93 4.48
N GLU A 119 -17.49 8.03 3.65
CA GLU A 119 -17.58 7.86 2.20
C GLU A 119 -18.05 6.44 1.84
N LEU A 120 -17.34 5.41 2.33
CA LEU A 120 -17.67 4.01 2.05
C LEU A 120 -19.08 3.64 2.55
N GLN A 121 -19.48 4.10 3.74
CA GLN A 121 -20.86 3.88 4.22
C GLN A 121 -21.90 4.61 3.37
N GLY A 122 -21.56 5.80 2.84
CA GLY A 122 -22.41 6.52 1.88
C GLY A 122 -22.58 5.78 0.56
N GLU A 123 -21.57 5.00 0.16
CA GLU A 123 -21.57 4.15 -1.04
C GLU A 123 -22.21 2.77 -0.81
N GLY A 124 -22.56 2.44 0.44
CA GLY A 124 -23.36 1.26 0.79
C GLY A 124 -22.61 0.14 1.50
N TRP A 125 -21.33 0.34 1.86
CA TRP A 125 -20.58 -0.60 2.68
C TRP A 125 -21.21 -0.72 4.09
N GLU A 126 -21.56 -1.95 4.48
CA GLU A 126 -22.39 -2.17 5.67
C GLU A 126 -21.59 -2.18 6.99
N ASP A 127 -20.36 -2.70 6.95
CA ASP A 127 -19.47 -2.81 8.12
C ASP A 127 -18.11 -2.19 7.79
N VAL A 128 -17.94 -0.93 8.21
CA VAL A 128 -16.69 -0.19 8.05
C VAL A 128 -16.16 0.23 9.41
N SER A 129 -15.00 -0.28 9.77
CA SER A 129 -14.29 0.04 11.00
C SER A 129 -13.06 0.93 10.72
N VAL A 130 -12.57 1.64 11.73
CA VAL A 130 -11.44 2.57 11.59
C VAL A 130 -10.31 2.26 12.57
N ALA A 131 -9.07 2.45 12.12
CA ALA A 131 -7.87 2.33 12.91
C ALA A 131 -6.80 3.32 12.43
N THR A 132 -5.67 3.38 13.14
CA THR A 132 -4.51 4.19 12.79
C THR A 132 -3.29 3.28 12.79
N ALA A 133 -2.46 3.39 11.74
CA ALA A 133 -1.22 2.64 11.64
C ALA A 133 -0.17 3.12 12.66
N ASP A 134 0.69 2.20 13.11
CA ASP A 134 1.83 2.54 13.97
C ASP A 134 2.88 3.41 13.25
N SER A 135 2.93 3.32 11.93
CA SER A 135 3.86 4.05 11.08
C SER A 135 3.17 4.55 9.81
N PRO A 136 3.52 5.74 9.31
CA PRO A 136 2.92 6.27 8.10
C PRO A 136 3.36 5.48 6.87
N GLN A 137 2.47 5.41 5.88
CA GLN A 137 2.73 4.83 4.56
C GLN A 137 2.66 5.92 3.49
N GLN A 138 3.31 5.67 2.36
CA GLN A 138 3.39 6.62 1.25
C GLN A 138 2.33 6.35 0.18
N GLU A 139 1.86 5.12 0.09
CA GLU A 139 0.97 4.66 -0.97
C GLU A 139 -0.29 4.05 -0.36
N PRO A 140 -1.47 4.32 -0.96
CA PRO A 140 -2.68 3.62 -0.58
C PRO A 140 -2.60 2.16 -1.03
N VAL A 141 -3.16 1.25 -0.25
CA VAL A 141 -3.25 -0.17 -0.62
C VAL A 141 -4.49 -0.78 0.01
N VAL A 142 -5.17 -1.63 -0.75
CA VAL A 142 -6.23 -2.51 -0.22
C VAL A 142 -5.68 -3.92 -0.11
N PHE A 143 -5.83 -4.50 1.07
CA PHE A 143 -5.52 -5.89 1.36
C PHE A 143 -6.78 -6.71 1.52
N TYR A 144 -6.72 -7.97 1.09
CA TYR A 144 -7.73 -8.98 1.36
C TYR A 144 -7.10 -10.22 1.98
N ARG A 145 -7.87 -10.92 2.82
CA ARG A 145 -7.38 -12.08 3.54
C ARG A 145 -7.60 -13.38 2.77
N ASP A 146 -8.86 -13.61 2.38
CA ASP A 146 -9.30 -14.85 1.74
C ASP A 146 -9.47 -14.63 0.22
N GLU A 147 -9.09 -15.63 -0.60
CA GLU A 147 -9.22 -15.53 -2.07
C GLU A 147 -10.67 -15.32 -2.54
N ALA A 148 -11.65 -15.68 -1.70
CA ALA A 148 -13.07 -15.45 -1.97
C ALA A 148 -13.45 -13.96 -2.02
N ASP A 149 -12.67 -13.09 -1.37
CA ASP A 149 -12.93 -11.65 -1.29
C ASP A 149 -12.11 -10.85 -2.31
N ALA A 150 -11.30 -11.51 -3.15
CA ALA A 150 -10.36 -10.85 -4.06
C ALA A 150 -11.06 -9.89 -5.05
N ASP A 151 -12.18 -10.31 -5.64
CA ASP A 151 -12.96 -9.49 -6.56
C ASP A 151 -13.55 -8.25 -5.87
N THR A 152 -14.06 -8.43 -4.65
CA THR A 152 -14.62 -7.34 -3.83
C THR A 152 -13.52 -6.37 -3.38
N ALA A 153 -12.34 -6.90 -3.05
CA ALA A 153 -11.17 -6.11 -2.68
C ALA A 153 -10.66 -5.27 -3.85
N GLN A 154 -10.65 -5.85 -5.06
CA GLN A 154 -10.23 -5.15 -6.27
C GLN A 154 -11.20 -4.00 -6.61
N ALA A 155 -12.51 -4.25 -6.51
CA ALA A 155 -13.51 -3.19 -6.66
C ALA A 155 -13.35 -2.07 -5.62
N LEU A 156 -13.08 -2.41 -4.35
CA LEU A 156 -12.76 -1.42 -3.32
C LEU A 156 -11.49 -0.64 -3.66
N ALA A 157 -10.44 -1.31 -4.15
CA ALA A 157 -9.17 -0.68 -4.50
C ALA A 157 -9.32 0.33 -5.65
N GLU A 158 -10.16 0.02 -6.64
CA GLU A 158 -10.52 0.93 -7.73
C GLU A 158 -11.32 2.13 -7.23
N GLN A 159 -12.30 1.89 -6.34
CA GLN A 159 -13.12 2.93 -5.72
C GLN A 159 -12.29 3.93 -4.91
N VAL A 160 -11.33 3.46 -4.11
CA VAL A 160 -10.51 4.32 -3.24
C VAL A 160 -9.20 4.82 -3.90
N GLY A 161 -8.93 4.42 -5.14
CA GLY A 161 -7.71 4.80 -5.87
C GLY A 161 -6.42 4.13 -5.37
N ALA A 162 -6.53 2.93 -4.79
CA ALA A 162 -5.39 2.15 -4.26
C ALA A 162 -4.70 1.25 -5.31
N GLY A 163 -5.21 1.21 -6.54
CA GLY A 163 -4.66 0.37 -7.61
C GLY A 163 -5.04 -1.10 -7.46
N GLU A 164 -4.05 -1.99 -7.53
CA GLU A 164 -4.28 -3.44 -7.41
C GLU A 164 -4.38 -3.88 -5.94
N ALA A 165 -5.44 -4.62 -5.62
CA ALA A 165 -5.60 -5.24 -4.30
C ALA A 165 -4.59 -6.36 -4.09
N ARG A 166 -4.14 -6.56 -2.84
CA ARG A 166 -3.09 -7.53 -2.50
C ARG A 166 -3.56 -8.50 -1.43
N GLN A 167 -3.25 -9.78 -1.58
CA GLN A 167 -3.53 -10.74 -0.50
C GLN A 167 -2.57 -10.54 0.68
N SER A 168 -3.08 -10.52 1.91
CA SER A 168 -2.27 -10.48 3.13
C SER A 168 -2.99 -11.13 4.31
N ASP A 169 -2.25 -11.91 5.10
CA ASP A 169 -2.68 -12.49 6.38
C ASP A 169 -2.24 -11.64 7.59
N GLU A 170 -1.67 -10.46 7.38
CA GLU A 170 -1.25 -9.53 8.44
C GLU A 170 -2.44 -8.94 9.22
N TYR A 171 -3.61 -8.86 8.60
CA TYR A 171 -4.80 -8.24 9.14
C TYR A 171 -5.89 -9.26 9.46
N ASP A 172 -6.57 -9.08 10.60
CA ASP A 172 -7.69 -9.93 11.02
C ASP A 172 -8.97 -9.66 10.21
N SER A 173 -9.11 -8.45 9.66
CA SER A 173 -10.28 -8.05 8.86
C SER A 173 -10.24 -8.72 7.48
N PRO A 174 -11.39 -9.17 6.92
CA PRO A 174 -11.46 -9.72 5.56
C PRO A 174 -10.91 -8.75 4.51
N LEU A 175 -11.28 -7.47 4.62
CA LEU A 175 -10.74 -6.38 3.80
C LEU A 175 -10.10 -5.32 4.69
N THR A 176 -8.94 -4.81 4.27
CA THR A 176 -8.21 -3.73 4.95
C THR A 176 -7.77 -2.68 3.95
N PHE A 177 -8.18 -1.43 4.13
CA PHE A 177 -7.73 -0.31 3.32
C PHE A 177 -6.74 0.56 4.10
N ILE A 178 -5.51 0.68 3.60
CA ILE A 178 -4.50 1.62 4.08
C ILE A 178 -4.72 2.97 3.38
N ALA A 179 -5.27 3.92 4.11
CA ALA A 179 -5.55 5.27 3.63
C ALA A 179 -4.36 6.21 3.88
N VAL A 180 -3.89 6.89 2.83
CA VAL A 180 -2.82 7.89 2.92
C VAL A 180 -3.24 9.29 2.45
N THR A 181 -4.31 9.40 1.66
CA THR A 181 -4.86 10.65 1.11
C THR A 181 -6.37 10.72 1.31
N GLU A 182 -6.95 11.93 1.32
CA GLU A 182 -8.40 12.14 1.44
C GLU A 182 -9.15 11.66 0.18
N PRO A 183 -10.44 11.27 0.31
CA PRO A 183 -11.26 10.91 -0.84
C PRO A 183 -11.38 12.09 -1.81
N GLY A 184 -11.15 11.82 -3.10
CA GLY A 184 -11.25 12.81 -4.18
C GLY A 184 -9.99 13.66 -4.46
N ASP A 185 -8.94 13.57 -3.64
CA ASP A 185 -7.67 14.30 -3.89
C ASP A 185 -6.76 13.57 -4.91
N GLY A 186 -7.12 12.34 -5.29
CA GLY A 186 -6.32 11.43 -6.13
C GLY A 186 -6.36 11.69 -7.64
N GLY A 187 -6.94 12.79 -8.13
CA GLY A 187 -6.98 13.05 -9.56
C GLY A 187 -7.68 14.33 -9.96
N ASP A 188 -7.01 15.48 -9.80
CA ASP A 188 -6.91 16.52 -10.84
C ASP A 188 -5.84 17.54 -10.41
N GLU A 189 -4.58 17.30 -10.76
CA GLU A 189 -3.62 18.40 -10.92
C GLU A 189 -3.96 19.15 -12.21
N GLY A 190 -5.12 19.81 -12.20
CA GLY A 190 -5.63 20.60 -13.31
C GLY A 190 -6.40 21.80 -12.76
N ASP A 191 -5.92 22.99 -13.08
CA ASP A 191 -6.61 24.26 -12.88
C ASP A 191 -6.59 24.87 -11.46
N SER A 192 -5.39 24.99 -10.90
CA SER A 192 -5.11 26.07 -9.95
C SER A 192 -4.69 27.35 -10.69
N GLY A 193 -5.69 28.17 -11.02
CA GLY A 193 -5.59 29.62 -10.85
C GLY A 193 -5.05 30.46 -12.01
N ASP A 194 -5.94 31.23 -12.62
CA ASP A 194 -5.70 32.66 -12.76
C ASP A 194 -7.01 33.43 -12.52
N GLY A 195 -7.25 33.74 -11.24
CA GLY A 195 -8.24 34.73 -10.85
C GLY A 195 -7.66 36.12 -11.09
N ASP A 196 -7.81 36.66 -12.30
CA ASP A 196 -7.57 38.08 -12.56
C ASP A 196 -8.74 38.91 -12.01
N GLN A 197 -8.64 39.26 -10.73
CA GLN A 197 -9.36 40.37 -10.13
C GLN A 197 -8.44 41.60 -10.11
N GLY A 198 -8.38 42.29 -11.24
CA GLY A 198 -7.91 43.66 -11.36
C GLY A 198 -9.07 44.65 -11.26
N ASP A 199 -9.40 45.05 -10.04
CA ASP A 199 -10.10 46.31 -9.75
C ASP A 199 -9.30 47.49 -10.34
N GLN A 200 -9.97 48.40 -11.05
CA GLN A 200 -9.73 49.85 -10.98
C GLN A 200 -10.77 50.62 -11.82
N GLY A 201 -11.50 51.51 -11.14
CA GLY A 201 -12.57 52.32 -11.70
C GLY A 201 -12.14 53.57 -12.47
N GLY A 202 -13.17 54.33 -12.87
CA GLY A 202 -13.10 55.60 -13.61
C GLY A 202 -13.40 55.39 -15.10
N GLU A 203 -14.21 56.19 -15.80
CA GLU A 203 -14.75 57.52 -15.55
C GLU A 203 -16.01 57.64 -16.42
N GLY A 204 -17.00 58.42 -15.96
CA GLY A 204 -18.12 58.81 -16.81
C GLY A 204 -17.70 59.84 -17.83
N GLU A 205 -18.35 59.85 -18.99
CA GLU A 205 -18.82 61.03 -19.74
C GLU A 205 -19.37 60.59 -21.11
N GLY A 206 -20.54 61.12 -21.47
CA GLY A 206 -21.24 60.88 -22.73
C GLY A 206 -22.71 61.23 -22.66
#